data_AF-A0A5C7PQF1-F1
#
_entry.id   AF-A0A5C7PQF1-F1
#
_cell.length_a   1.000
_cell.length_b   1.000
_cell.length_c   1.000
_cell.angle_alpha   90.00
_cell.angle_beta   90.00
_cell.angle_gamma   90.00
#
_symmetry.space_group_name_H-M   'P 1'
#
loop_
_entity.id
_entity.type
_entity.pdbx_description
1 polymer ?
#
loop_
_entity_poly.entity_id
_entity_poly.type
_entity_poly.pdbx_seq_one_letter_code
_entity_poly.pdbx_strand_id
1 'polypeptide(L)'
;MFDEIFSGWGTPVAMPKPPRPPKAPRPITLTPQYLDRISPQLLPLSQDQTDPLQALAEWRCSLSPGSTIVYDSPVVCELCLEGSLLTHYLIENTQTAHSLWVGSTCIERPALAVFSVDGRQLDQEEVSAALKGEARRVQEEARLQRLIAVVRSGQALDEEDDDYWLQVEEKIVDSSGTLRPLRAAYLLGYLQRVGADLPRPKDLKIALRATVDQADLSWLQRTYVDSFNLVRAHLTREQAARFS
;
A
#
# COMPACT_ATOMS: atom_id res chain seq x y z
N MET A 1 -1.80 -69.30 20.24
CA MET A 1 -2.76 -68.29 20.73
C MET A 1 -2.16 -66.92 20.43
N PHE A 2 -2.01 -66.67 19.13
CA PHE A 2 -1.44 -65.50 18.48
C PHE A 2 -2.44 -65.29 17.36
N ASP A 3 -3.30 -64.26 17.46
CA ASP A 3 -3.97 -63.64 16.33
C ASP A 3 -4.89 -62.52 16.86
N GLU A 4 -5.05 -61.50 16.01
CA GLU A 4 -6.04 -60.42 16.11
C GLU A 4 -5.72 -59.20 16.96
N ILE A 5 -4.69 -58.41 16.60
CA ILE A 5 -4.83 -56.94 16.61
C ILE A 5 -4.02 -56.37 15.43
N PHE A 6 -4.63 -55.47 14.65
CA PHE A 6 -4.06 -54.69 13.53
C PHE A 6 -4.27 -55.21 12.10
N SER A 7 -5.52 -55.37 11.70
CA SER A 7 -5.97 -55.24 10.31
C SER A 7 -6.86 -54.00 10.17
N GLY A 8 -6.23 -52.85 9.94
CA GLY A 8 -6.89 -51.56 9.71
C GLY A 8 -6.03 -50.68 8.81
N TRP A 9 -5.88 -51.05 7.54
CA TRP A 9 -5.18 -50.24 6.55
C TRP A 9 -6.04 -49.02 6.20
N GLY A 10 -5.70 -47.87 6.79
CA GLY A 10 -6.19 -46.57 6.36
C GLY A 10 -5.67 -46.25 4.96
N THR A 11 -6.56 -45.79 4.08
CA THR A 11 -6.20 -45.21 2.78
C THR A 11 -5.12 -44.13 2.94
N PRO A 12 -4.07 -44.11 2.11
CA PRO A 12 -3.07 -43.06 2.16
C PRO A 12 -3.73 -41.72 1.81
N VAL A 13 -3.72 -40.80 2.78
CA VAL A 13 -4.14 -39.41 2.57
C VAL A 13 -3.18 -38.80 1.57
N ALA A 14 -3.68 -38.45 0.38
CA ALA A 14 -2.90 -37.76 -0.64
C ALA A 14 -2.38 -36.45 -0.04
N MET A 15 -1.06 -36.34 0.11
CA MET A 15 -0.44 -35.10 0.54
C MET A 15 -0.85 -33.97 -0.43
N PRO A 16 -1.23 -32.79 0.09
CA PRO A 16 -1.52 -31.64 -0.76
C PRO A 16 -0.27 -31.34 -1.59
N LYS A 17 -0.45 -31.25 -2.91
CA LYS A 17 0.63 -30.86 -3.81
C LYS A 17 1.20 -29.52 -3.32
N PRO A 18 2.53 -29.37 -3.26
CA PRO A 18 3.12 -28.09 -2.89
C PRO A 18 2.59 -27.00 -3.82
N PRO A 19 2.35 -25.78 -3.29
CA PRO A 19 1.88 -24.67 -4.10
C PRO A 19 2.83 -24.49 -5.27
N ARG A 20 2.28 -24.38 -6.49
CA ARG A 20 3.10 -24.08 -7.66
C ARG A 20 3.87 -22.79 -7.38
N PRO A 21 5.18 -22.75 -7.65
CA PRO A 21 5.92 -21.49 -7.54
C PRO A 21 5.21 -20.43 -8.39
N PRO A 22 5.17 -19.17 -7.94
CA PRO A 22 4.60 -18.09 -8.72
C PRO A 22 5.25 -18.12 -10.10
N LYS A 23 4.42 -18.08 -11.16
CA LYS A 23 4.93 -17.96 -12.53
C LYS A 23 5.77 -16.69 -12.58
N ALA A 24 7.04 -16.81 -12.98
CA ALA A 24 7.88 -15.66 -13.25
C ALA A 24 7.12 -14.70 -14.19
N PRO A 25 7.05 -13.39 -13.86
CA PRO A 25 6.44 -12.42 -14.75
C PRO A 25 7.16 -12.47 -16.10
N ARG A 26 6.40 -12.46 -17.21
CA ARG A 26 7.03 -12.40 -18.54
C ARG A 26 7.78 -11.07 -18.64
N PRO A 27 9.03 -11.06 -19.14
CA PRO A 27 9.75 -9.82 -19.35
C PRO A 27 8.95 -8.91 -20.29
N ILE A 28 8.70 -7.67 -19.88
CA ILE A 28 8.06 -6.68 -20.76
C ILE A 28 9.10 -6.27 -21.80
N THR A 29 8.97 -6.79 -23.02
CA THR A 29 9.94 -6.50 -24.09
C THR A 29 9.75 -5.07 -24.62
N LEU A 30 10.85 -4.39 -24.91
CA LEU A 30 10.83 -3.13 -25.65
C LEU A 30 10.44 -3.44 -27.10
N THR A 31 9.37 -2.82 -27.57
CA THR A 31 8.93 -2.96 -28.96
C THR A 31 9.21 -1.66 -29.73
N PRO A 32 9.39 -1.71 -31.05
CA PRO A 32 9.52 -0.51 -31.87
C PRO A 32 8.36 0.48 -31.65
N GLN A 33 7.12 -0.01 -31.58
CA GLN A 33 5.95 0.86 -31.35
C GLN A 33 5.96 1.55 -29.97
N TYR A 34 6.63 0.96 -28.98
CA TYR A 34 6.81 1.60 -27.69
C TYR A 34 7.88 2.69 -27.78
N LEU A 35 9.01 2.41 -28.44
CA LEU A 35 10.08 3.39 -28.65
C LEU A 35 9.55 4.61 -29.40
N ASP A 36 8.85 4.40 -30.53
CA ASP A 36 8.22 5.47 -31.31
C ASP A 36 7.30 6.37 -30.47
N ARG A 37 6.59 5.77 -29.51
CA ARG A 37 5.64 6.46 -28.64
C ARG A 37 6.32 7.34 -27.60
N ILE A 38 7.42 6.88 -27.01
CA ILE A 38 8.12 7.62 -25.95
C ILE A 38 9.11 8.65 -26.52
N SER A 39 9.58 8.45 -27.76
CA SER A 39 10.56 9.32 -28.42
C SER A 39 10.28 10.83 -28.30
N PRO A 40 9.03 11.32 -28.49
CA PRO A 40 8.75 12.75 -28.40
C PRO A 40 8.95 13.35 -27.01
N GLN A 41 8.82 12.55 -25.94
CA GLN A 41 9.03 12.97 -24.56
C GLN A 41 10.46 12.71 -24.09
N LEU A 42 11.08 11.67 -24.62
CA LEU A 42 12.40 11.20 -24.22
C LEU A 42 13.54 11.98 -24.89
N LEU A 43 13.55 12.00 -26.24
CA LEU A 43 14.69 12.50 -27.01
C LEU A 43 15.05 13.96 -26.72
N PRO A 44 14.10 14.91 -26.59
CA PRO A 44 14.44 16.30 -26.29
C PRO A 44 15.09 16.52 -24.92
N LEU A 45 14.95 15.55 -24.01
CA LEU A 45 15.44 15.60 -22.64
C LEU A 45 16.71 14.74 -22.45
N SER A 46 17.17 14.08 -23.51
CA SER A 46 18.34 13.20 -23.50
C SER A 46 19.54 13.82 -24.21
N GLN A 47 20.72 13.28 -23.91
CA GLN A 47 21.94 13.62 -24.63
C GLN A 47 21.91 13.04 -26.04
N ASP A 48 21.50 11.77 -26.20
CA ASP A 48 21.16 11.21 -27.50
C ASP A 48 19.75 11.66 -27.92
N GLN A 49 19.70 12.49 -28.95
CA GLN A 49 18.45 13.04 -29.50
C GLN A 49 17.93 12.26 -30.71
N THR A 50 18.55 11.12 -31.05
CA THR A 50 18.28 10.39 -32.29
C THR A 50 17.90 8.93 -32.08
N ASP A 51 18.56 8.23 -31.15
CA ASP A 51 18.28 6.83 -30.84
C ASP A 51 17.54 6.74 -29.49
N PRO A 52 16.22 6.42 -29.50
CA PRO A 52 15.44 6.34 -28.26
C PRO A 52 15.90 5.22 -27.33
N LEU A 53 16.58 4.19 -27.82
CA LEU A 53 17.12 3.13 -26.96
C LEU A 53 18.35 3.62 -26.19
N GLN A 54 19.26 4.32 -26.86
CA GLN A 54 20.42 4.95 -26.22
C GLN A 54 19.98 6.04 -25.26
N ALA A 55 19.06 6.89 -25.70
CA ALA A 55 18.46 7.94 -24.88
C ALA A 55 17.88 7.37 -23.59
N LEU A 56 17.13 6.25 -23.66
CA LEU A 56 16.49 5.63 -22.49
C LEU A 56 17.51 5.04 -21.50
N ALA A 57 18.67 4.58 -21.97
CA ALA A 57 19.73 4.04 -21.12
C ALA A 57 20.40 5.12 -20.24
N GLU A 58 20.22 6.40 -20.55
CA GLU A 58 20.67 7.52 -19.72
C GLU A 58 19.83 7.71 -18.45
N TRP A 59 18.64 7.09 -18.40
CA TRP A 59 17.66 7.29 -17.35
C TRP A 59 17.70 6.18 -16.32
N ARG A 60 17.44 6.55 -15.06
CA ARG A 60 17.34 5.60 -13.95
C ARG A 60 16.21 5.95 -12.99
N CYS A 61 15.68 4.93 -12.33
CA CYS A 61 14.78 5.06 -11.20
C CYS A 61 15.53 4.72 -9.91
N SER A 62 15.66 5.67 -8.99
CA SER A 62 16.26 5.43 -7.67
C SER A 62 15.18 5.46 -6.60
N LEU A 63 14.82 4.31 -6.03
CA LEU A 63 13.79 4.24 -5.00
C LEU A 63 14.30 4.92 -3.72
N SER A 64 13.65 6.01 -3.32
CA SER A 64 14.04 6.81 -2.16
C SER A 64 12.85 7.66 -1.67
N PRO A 65 12.92 8.25 -0.45
CA PRO A 65 11.88 9.17 0.00
C PRO A 65 11.65 10.29 -1.02
N GLY A 66 10.40 10.42 -1.49
CA GLY A 66 10.03 11.40 -2.50
C GLY A 66 10.15 10.92 -3.95
N SER A 67 10.67 9.72 -4.22
CA SER A 67 10.75 9.19 -5.60
C SER A 67 9.47 8.51 -6.10
N THR A 68 8.42 8.46 -5.27
CA THR A 68 7.15 7.78 -5.57
C THR A 68 5.99 8.63 -5.06
N ILE A 69 4.97 8.80 -5.90
CA ILE A 69 3.74 9.51 -5.56
C ILE A 69 2.56 8.58 -5.82
N VAL A 70 1.67 8.45 -4.83
CA VAL A 70 0.40 7.73 -4.96
C VAL A 70 -0.74 8.74 -4.96
N TYR A 71 -1.52 8.75 -6.03
CA TYR A 71 -2.62 9.69 -6.26
C TYR A 71 -3.97 9.11 -5.83
N ASP A 72 -4.87 9.97 -5.36
CA ASP A 72 -6.27 9.61 -5.10
C ASP A 72 -7.12 9.59 -6.39
N SER A 73 -6.59 10.09 -7.52
CA SER A 73 -7.24 10.15 -8.82
C SER A 73 -6.30 9.72 -9.97
N PRO A 74 -6.84 9.22 -11.10
CA PRO A 74 -6.06 8.89 -12.28
C PRO A 74 -5.14 10.02 -12.77
N VAL A 75 -3.90 9.66 -13.12
CA VAL A 75 -2.89 10.53 -13.71
C VAL A 75 -2.30 9.92 -14.99
N VAL A 76 -1.55 10.73 -15.73
CA VAL A 76 -0.93 10.37 -17.02
C VAL A 76 0.58 10.23 -16.85
N CYS A 77 1.15 9.17 -17.42
CA CYS A 77 2.59 8.96 -17.49
C CYS A 77 3.26 10.04 -18.36
N GLU A 78 4.27 10.73 -17.83
CA GLU A 78 4.96 11.78 -18.60
C GLU A 78 5.82 11.22 -19.74
N LEU A 79 6.22 9.94 -19.68
CA LEU A 79 7.04 9.31 -20.73
C LEU A 79 6.22 8.75 -21.88
N CYS A 80 5.20 7.93 -21.60
CA CYS A 80 4.41 7.26 -22.65
C CYS A 80 3.05 7.89 -22.94
N LEU A 81 2.65 8.90 -22.15
CA LEU A 81 1.36 9.59 -22.21
C LEU A 81 0.12 8.69 -22.05
N GLU A 82 0.29 7.45 -21.58
CA GLU A 82 -0.83 6.60 -21.19
C GLU A 82 -1.36 7.03 -19.81
N GLY A 83 -2.69 7.11 -19.71
CA GLY A 83 -3.40 7.53 -18.51
C GLY A 83 -3.79 6.38 -17.57
N SER A 84 -4.71 6.69 -16.65
CA SER A 84 -5.32 5.74 -15.71
C SER A 84 -4.36 5.12 -14.69
N LEU A 85 -3.28 5.82 -14.38
CA LEU A 85 -2.32 5.43 -13.34
C LEU A 85 -2.71 6.04 -12.00
N LEU A 86 -2.47 5.32 -10.90
CA LEU A 86 -2.61 5.85 -9.54
C LEU A 86 -1.26 6.05 -8.84
N THR A 87 -0.17 5.70 -9.53
CA THR A 87 1.18 5.78 -8.97
C THR A 87 2.13 6.30 -10.04
N HIS A 88 2.93 7.30 -9.68
CA HIS A 88 4.11 7.70 -10.42
C HIS A 88 5.37 7.36 -9.65
N TYR A 89 6.44 7.11 -10.38
CA TYR A 89 7.79 7.06 -9.85
C TYR A 89 8.66 8.01 -10.65
N LEU A 90 9.63 8.61 -9.96
CA LEU A 90 10.59 9.53 -10.53
C LEU A 90 11.66 8.74 -11.29
N ILE A 91 11.86 9.09 -12.55
CA ILE A 91 13.07 8.74 -13.29
C ILE A 91 13.88 10.00 -13.56
N GLU A 92 15.20 9.86 -13.54
CA GLU A 92 16.14 10.97 -13.72
C GLU A 92 17.14 10.62 -14.81
N ASN A 93 17.42 11.58 -15.69
CA ASN A 93 18.48 11.48 -16.67
C ASN A 93 19.82 11.80 -16.02
N THR A 94 20.75 10.85 -16.10
CA THR A 94 22.08 10.96 -15.48
C THR A 94 23.04 11.92 -16.20
N GLN A 95 22.72 12.32 -17.43
CA GLN A 95 23.53 13.19 -18.28
C GLN A 95 23.01 14.64 -18.36
N THR A 96 21.68 14.83 -18.29
CA THR A 96 21.04 16.14 -18.55
C THR A 96 20.35 16.76 -17.34
N ALA A 97 20.32 16.07 -16.19
CA ALA A 97 19.60 16.47 -14.97
C ALA A 97 18.08 16.68 -15.15
N HIS A 98 17.51 16.28 -16.28
CA HIS A 98 16.07 16.22 -16.47
C HIS A 98 15.46 15.07 -15.67
N SER A 99 14.17 15.20 -15.33
CA SER A 99 13.41 14.18 -14.63
C SER A 99 11.99 14.07 -15.18
N LEU A 100 11.39 12.90 -15.02
CA LEU A 100 10.02 12.60 -15.45
C LEU A 100 9.32 11.74 -14.40
N TRP A 101 8.01 11.94 -14.27
CA TRP A 101 7.13 11.09 -13.49
C TRP A 101 6.45 10.05 -14.37
N VAL A 102 6.74 8.77 -14.10
CA VAL A 102 6.33 7.67 -15.00
C VAL A 102 5.57 6.58 -14.26
N GLY A 103 4.72 5.86 -15.01
CA GLY A 103 4.02 4.68 -14.52
C GLY A 103 4.92 3.45 -14.40
N SER A 104 4.50 2.49 -13.57
CA SER A 104 5.25 1.24 -13.35
C SER A 104 5.52 0.47 -14.64
N THR A 105 4.60 0.49 -15.60
CA THR A 105 4.75 -0.22 -16.89
C THR A 105 5.88 0.30 -17.76
N CYS A 106 6.27 1.58 -17.60
CA CYS A 106 7.43 2.15 -18.29
C CYS A 106 8.72 1.71 -17.62
N ILE A 107 8.76 1.68 -16.29
CA ILE A 107 9.93 1.33 -15.47
C ILE A 107 10.23 -0.16 -15.51
N GLU A 108 9.20 -1.01 -15.55
CA GLU A 108 9.33 -2.46 -15.64
C GLU A 108 9.89 -2.94 -17.01
N ARG A 109 10.38 -2.04 -17.87
CA ARG A 109 11.00 -2.40 -19.16
C ARG A 109 12.54 -2.44 -19.04
N PRO A 110 13.21 -3.38 -19.71
CA PRO A 110 14.61 -3.76 -19.45
C PRO A 110 15.69 -2.73 -19.82
N ALA A 111 15.33 -1.53 -20.27
CA ALA A 111 16.30 -0.47 -20.59
C ALA A 111 16.45 0.59 -19.49
N LEU A 112 15.57 0.61 -18.48
CA LEU A 112 15.69 1.53 -17.35
C LEU A 112 16.42 0.84 -16.20
N ALA A 113 17.52 1.42 -15.75
CA ALA A 113 18.18 0.96 -14.54
C ALA A 113 17.34 1.35 -13.31
N VAL A 114 17.00 0.38 -12.48
CA VAL A 114 16.25 0.61 -11.24
C VAL A 114 17.13 0.27 -10.06
N PHE A 115 17.20 1.17 -9.09
CA PHE A 115 17.98 1.02 -7.88
C PHE A 115 17.07 0.97 -6.67
N SER A 116 17.36 0.05 -5.75
CA SER A 116 16.72 -0.04 -4.45
C SER A 116 17.11 1.13 -3.54
N VAL A 117 16.47 1.20 -2.37
CA VAL A 117 16.72 2.23 -1.35
C VAL A 117 18.16 2.20 -0.82
N ASP A 118 18.78 1.03 -0.77
CA ASP A 118 20.19 0.84 -0.42
C ASP A 118 21.17 1.10 -1.58
N GLY A 119 20.67 1.53 -2.74
CA GLY A 119 21.47 1.89 -3.91
C GLY A 119 21.92 0.70 -4.75
N ARG A 120 21.39 -0.51 -4.51
CA ARG A 120 21.69 -1.69 -5.32
C ARG A 120 20.83 -1.69 -6.59
N GLN A 121 21.44 -1.99 -7.73
CA GLN A 121 20.68 -2.20 -8.96
C GLN A 121 19.84 -3.48 -8.86
N LEU A 122 18.55 -3.36 -9.17
CA LEU A 122 17.59 -4.45 -9.18
C LEU A 122 17.61 -5.17 -10.52
N ASP A 123 17.41 -6.49 -10.48
CA ASP A 123 17.10 -7.24 -11.69
C ASP A 123 15.63 -7.08 -12.11
N GLN A 124 15.32 -7.55 -13.32
CA GLN A 124 14.00 -7.41 -13.92
C GLN A 124 12.88 -8.13 -13.14
N GLU A 125 13.20 -9.20 -12.40
CA GLU A 125 12.24 -9.94 -11.58
C GLU A 125 11.95 -9.19 -10.27
N GLU A 126 12.96 -8.52 -9.72
CA GLU A 126 12.88 -7.72 -8.49
C GLU A 126 12.13 -6.40 -8.70
N VAL A 127 12.26 -5.74 -9.86
CA VAL A 127 11.70 -4.41 -10.12
C VAL A 127 10.20 -4.32 -9.81
N SER A 128 9.38 -5.26 -10.33
CA SER A 128 7.93 -5.19 -10.12
C SER A 128 7.55 -5.33 -8.64
N ALA A 129 8.27 -6.20 -7.91
CA ALA A 129 8.06 -6.38 -6.47
C ALA A 129 8.47 -5.12 -5.69
N ALA A 130 9.60 -4.52 -6.03
CA ALA A 130 10.11 -3.32 -5.40
C ALA A 130 9.19 -2.11 -5.62
N LEU A 131 8.75 -1.86 -6.86
CA LEU A 131 7.83 -0.78 -7.20
C LEU A 131 6.49 -0.91 -6.45
N LYS A 132 5.93 -2.12 -6.37
CA LYS A 132 4.70 -2.39 -5.61
C LYS A 132 4.91 -2.22 -4.11
N GLY A 133 6.03 -2.69 -3.58
CA GLY A 133 6.41 -2.52 -2.18
C GLY A 133 6.51 -1.04 -1.80
N GLU A 134 7.17 -0.26 -2.64
CA GLU A 134 7.35 1.18 -2.42
C GLU A 134 6.03 1.96 -2.54
N ALA A 135 5.21 1.68 -3.55
CA ALA A 135 3.88 2.27 -3.67
C ALA A 135 3.01 1.97 -2.44
N ARG A 136 3.05 0.72 -1.95
CA ARG A 136 2.33 0.33 -0.73
C ARG A 136 2.86 1.08 0.50
N ARG A 137 4.18 1.24 0.61
CA ARG A 137 4.81 2.00 1.71
C ARG A 137 4.36 3.45 1.69
N VAL A 138 4.43 4.14 0.55
CA VAL A 138 3.99 5.53 0.40
C VAL A 138 2.49 5.68 0.66
N GLN A 139 1.67 4.76 0.17
CA GLN A 139 0.24 4.76 0.44
C GLN A 139 -0.07 4.61 1.92
N GLU A 140 0.65 3.72 2.62
CA GLU A 140 0.48 3.47 4.05
C GLU A 140 0.91 4.68 4.88
N GLU A 141 2.02 5.32 4.51
CA GLU A 141 2.50 6.55 5.14
C GLU A 141 1.47 7.68 4.96
N ALA A 142 1.01 7.94 3.74
CA ALA A 142 0.01 8.96 3.47
C ALA A 142 -1.31 8.69 4.20
N ARG A 143 -1.69 7.42 4.35
CA ARG A 143 -2.84 7.00 5.17
C ARG A 143 -2.66 7.39 6.63
N LEU A 144 -1.51 7.05 7.22
CA LEU A 144 -1.22 7.34 8.61
C LEU A 144 -1.16 8.85 8.86
N GLN A 145 -0.53 9.62 7.99
CA GLN A 145 -0.46 11.08 8.10
C GLN A 145 -1.85 11.73 8.10
N ARG A 146 -2.77 11.25 7.25
CA ARG A 146 -4.17 11.75 7.26
C ARG A 146 -4.90 11.41 8.56
N LEU A 147 -4.69 10.20 9.09
CA LEU A 147 -5.28 9.81 10.37
C LEU A 147 -4.75 10.70 11.51
N ILE A 148 -3.42 10.92 11.56
CA ILE A 148 -2.79 11.80 12.56
C ILE A 148 -3.32 13.22 12.44
N ALA A 149 -3.46 13.76 11.22
CA ALA A 149 -3.99 15.09 11.00
C ALA A 149 -5.41 15.26 11.56
N VAL A 150 -6.28 14.26 11.35
CA VAL A 150 -7.64 14.26 11.91
C VAL A 150 -7.61 14.24 13.44
N VAL A 151 -6.79 13.36 14.04
CA VAL A 151 -6.66 13.28 15.50
C VAL A 151 -6.21 14.62 16.09
N ARG A 152 -5.18 15.23 15.51
CA ARG A 152 -4.65 16.54 15.94
C ARG A 152 -5.66 17.67 15.79
N SER A 153 -6.48 17.63 14.73
CA SER A 153 -7.55 18.62 14.56
C SER A 153 -8.58 18.54 15.66
N GLY A 154 -8.91 17.33 16.16
CA GLY A 154 -9.80 17.16 17.29
C GLY A 154 -9.20 17.63 18.60
N GLN A 155 -7.92 17.33 18.85
CA GLN A 155 -7.20 17.83 20.04
C GLN A 155 -7.21 19.37 20.10
N ALA A 156 -7.03 20.05 18.97
CA ALA A 156 -7.04 21.51 18.91
C ALA A 156 -8.41 22.14 19.25
N LEU A 157 -9.49 21.34 19.26
CA LEU A 157 -10.84 21.77 19.60
C LEU A 157 -11.20 21.48 21.07
N ASP A 158 -10.38 20.73 21.79
CA ASP A 158 -10.63 20.31 23.16
C ASP A 158 -9.83 21.21 24.11
N GLU A 159 -10.53 22.13 24.78
CA GLU A 159 -9.92 23.05 25.76
C GLU A 159 -9.63 22.36 27.10
N GLU A 160 -10.18 21.15 27.32
CA GLU A 160 -9.91 20.32 28.49
C GLU A 160 -8.71 19.41 28.21
N ASP A 161 -7.60 19.67 28.90
CA ASP A 161 -6.32 18.95 28.81
C ASP A 161 -6.46 17.54 29.42
N ASP A 162 -7.07 16.61 28.68
CA ASP A 162 -7.31 15.25 29.16
C ASP A 162 -6.11 14.33 28.85
N ASP A 163 -5.31 14.05 29.89
CA ASP A 163 -4.12 13.17 29.91
C ASP A 163 -4.35 11.81 29.22
N TYR A 164 -5.61 11.38 29.08
CA TYR A 164 -5.96 10.14 28.38
C TYR A 164 -5.61 10.17 26.87
N TRP A 165 -5.52 11.34 26.25
CA TRP A 165 -5.19 11.51 24.81
C TRP A 165 -3.76 11.15 24.44
N LEU A 166 -2.80 11.44 25.32
CA LEU A 166 -1.38 11.14 25.10
C LEU A 166 -1.15 9.64 24.85
N GLN A 167 -1.92 8.77 25.52
CA GLN A 167 -1.83 7.32 25.36
C GLN A 167 -2.48 6.78 24.07
N VAL A 168 -3.38 7.57 23.46
CA VAL A 168 -4.06 7.21 22.20
C VAL A 168 -3.21 7.64 21.01
N GLU A 169 -2.60 8.84 21.05
CA GLU A 169 -1.68 9.31 20.01
C GLU A 169 -0.44 8.40 19.90
N GLU A 170 0.21 8.09 21.03
CA GLU A 170 1.37 7.18 21.08
C GLU A 170 1.05 5.83 20.42
N LYS A 171 -0.12 5.27 20.71
CA LYS A 171 -0.54 3.98 20.15
C LYS A 171 -0.99 4.04 18.69
N ILE A 172 -1.51 5.16 18.21
CA ILE A 172 -1.85 5.35 16.78
C ILE A 172 -0.57 5.41 15.95
N VAL A 173 0.46 6.09 16.47
CA VAL A 173 1.78 6.19 15.83
C VAL A 173 2.53 4.86 15.88
N ASP A 174 2.51 4.15 17.00
CA ASP A 174 3.31 2.92 17.19
C ASP A 174 2.76 1.66 16.50
N SER A 175 1.45 1.61 16.21
CA SER A 175 0.78 0.40 15.74
C SER A 175 0.46 0.40 14.24
N SER A 176 1.17 1.18 13.43
CA SER A 176 0.83 1.43 12.03
C SER A 176 -0.60 1.95 11.87
N GLY A 177 -1.12 2.76 12.80
CA GLY A 177 -2.49 3.29 12.74
C GLY A 177 -3.60 2.22 12.66
N THR A 178 -3.38 1.05 13.27
CA THR A 178 -4.38 -0.03 13.38
C THR A 178 -4.88 -0.11 14.81
N LEU A 179 -6.18 0.11 15.02
CA LEU A 179 -6.78 0.17 16.35
C LEU A 179 -7.59 -1.08 16.69
N ARG A 180 -7.56 -1.48 17.96
CA ARG A 180 -8.49 -2.46 18.53
C ARG A 180 -9.89 -1.83 18.65
N PRO A 181 -10.97 -2.62 18.63
CA PRO A 181 -12.34 -2.08 18.54
C PRO A 181 -12.69 -1.07 19.64
N LEU A 182 -12.37 -1.34 20.91
CA LEU A 182 -12.65 -0.42 22.01
C LEU A 182 -11.90 0.91 21.87
N ARG A 183 -10.64 0.89 21.40
CA ARG A 183 -9.86 2.11 21.19
C ARG A 183 -10.38 2.92 20.01
N ALA A 184 -10.81 2.24 18.95
CA ALA A 184 -11.45 2.90 17.82
C ALA A 184 -12.79 3.53 18.22
N ALA A 185 -13.61 2.84 19.00
CA ALA A 185 -14.86 3.36 19.54
C ALA A 185 -14.64 4.62 20.39
N TYR A 186 -13.63 4.59 21.25
CA TYR A 186 -13.23 5.75 22.05
C TYR A 186 -12.79 6.92 21.17
N LEU A 187 -11.86 6.69 20.23
CA LEU A 187 -11.37 7.73 19.32
C LEU A 187 -12.51 8.38 18.52
N LEU A 188 -13.36 7.56 17.89
CA LEU A 188 -14.43 8.07 17.03
C LEU A 188 -15.49 8.81 17.84
N GLY A 189 -15.87 8.28 19.01
CA GLY A 189 -16.83 8.94 19.90
C GLY A 189 -16.30 10.28 20.42
N TYR A 190 -15.00 10.35 20.71
CA TYR A 190 -14.35 11.60 21.06
C TYR A 190 -14.39 12.62 19.93
N LEU A 191 -13.90 12.27 18.74
CA LEU A 191 -13.86 13.19 17.61
C LEU A 191 -15.26 13.72 17.30
N GLN A 192 -16.28 12.85 17.39
CA GLN A 192 -17.67 13.24 17.27
C GLN A 192 -18.12 14.21 18.39
N ARG A 193 -17.72 13.96 19.64
CA ARG A 193 -18.07 14.82 20.80
C ARG A 193 -17.51 16.23 20.66
N VAL A 194 -16.25 16.36 20.24
CA VAL A 194 -15.59 17.67 20.06
C VAL A 194 -15.93 18.34 18.73
N GLY A 195 -16.75 17.69 17.89
CA GLY A 195 -17.16 18.23 16.58
C GLY A 195 -16.07 18.22 15.51
N ALA A 196 -15.05 17.39 15.67
CA ALA A 196 -14.00 17.20 14.67
C ALA A 196 -14.47 16.30 13.52
N ASP A 197 -13.76 16.40 12.39
CA ASP A 197 -13.96 15.47 11.29
C ASP A 197 -13.66 14.03 11.72
N LEU A 198 -14.42 13.07 11.20
CA LEU A 198 -14.12 11.66 11.37
C LEU A 198 -13.14 11.19 10.29
N PRO A 199 -12.19 10.29 10.61
CA PRO A 199 -11.29 9.75 9.61
C PRO A 199 -12.08 9.04 8.49
N ARG A 200 -11.54 9.01 7.28
CA ARG A 200 -12.19 8.24 6.20
C ARG A 200 -12.14 6.74 6.54
N PRO A 201 -13.13 5.92 6.11
CA PRO A 201 -13.12 4.48 6.34
C PRO A 201 -11.83 3.78 5.91
N LYS A 202 -11.20 4.22 4.80
CA LYS A 202 -9.93 3.67 4.31
C LYS A 202 -8.70 4.08 5.13
N ASP A 203 -8.81 5.16 5.93
CA ASP A 203 -7.70 5.74 6.67
C ASP A 203 -7.56 5.17 8.08
N LEU A 204 -8.61 4.60 8.67
CA LEU A 204 -8.58 3.93 9.97
C LEU A 204 -8.74 2.42 9.83
N LYS A 205 -7.77 1.64 10.29
CA LYS A 205 -7.82 0.16 10.26
C LYS A 205 -8.24 -0.40 11.61
N ILE A 206 -9.15 -1.38 11.61
CA ILE A 206 -9.61 -2.07 12.83
C ILE A 206 -9.05 -3.49 12.89
N ALA A 207 -8.36 -3.80 13.98
CA ALA A 207 -7.85 -5.14 14.28
C ALA A 207 -9.01 -6.05 14.74
N LEU A 208 -9.28 -7.11 13.97
CA LEU A 208 -10.30 -8.13 14.30
C LEU A 208 -9.78 -9.56 14.12
N ARG A 209 -8.46 -9.75 14.14
CA ARG A 209 -7.85 -11.07 13.95
C ARG A 209 -7.95 -11.93 15.20
N ALA A 210 -7.78 -11.33 16.38
CA ALA A 210 -7.83 -12.07 17.64
C ALA A 210 -9.28 -12.27 18.10
N THR A 211 -9.55 -13.40 18.75
CA THR A 211 -10.87 -13.72 19.33
C THR A 211 -11.30 -12.67 20.35
N VAL A 212 -10.37 -12.14 21.15
CA VAL A 212 -10.64 -11.05 22.10
C VAL A 212 -11.13 -9.78 21.41
N ASP A 213 -10.57 -9.41 20.26
CA ASP A 213 -11.02 -8.22 19.52
C ASP A 213 -12.43 -8.42 18.94
N GLN A 214 -12.74 -9.63 18.48
CA GLN A 214 -14.08 -9.97 17.99
C GLN A 214 -15.11 -9.95 19.13
N ALA A 215 -14.72 -10.43 20.32
CA ALA A 215 -15.55 -10.36 21.52
C ALA A 215 -15.78 -8.91 21.96
N ASP A 216 -14.75 -8.06 21.94
CA ASP A 216 -14.85 -6.63 22.22
C ASP A 216 -15.85 -5.93 21.29
N LEU A 217 -15.77 -6.22 19.98
CA LEU A 217 -16.70 -5.65 19.00
C LEU A 217 -18.15 -6.15 19.23
N SER A 218 -18.33 -7.43 19.55
CA SER A 218 -19.65 -8.01 19.87
C SER A 218 -20.23 -7.47 21.19
N TRP A 219 -19.36 -7.10 22.14
CA TRP A 219 -19.76 -6.43 23.37
C TRP A 219 -20.21 -4.99 23.10
N LEU A 220 -19.49 -4.24 22.26
CA LEU A 220 -19.92 -2.91 21.81
C LEU A 220 -21.29 -2.98 21.13
N GLN A 221 -21.50 -3.95 20.23
CA GLN A 221 -22.77 -4.14 19.54
C GLN A 221 -23.97 -4.31 20.49
N ARG A 222 -23.75 -4.98 21.63
CA ARG A 222 -24.81 -5.25 22.62
C ARG A 222 -24.98 -4.13 23.64
N THR A 223 -23.92 -3.41 23.96
CA THR A 223 -23.87 -2.52 25.13
C THR A 223 -23.81 -1.03 24.76
N TYR A 224 -23.14 -0.70 23.65
CA TYR A 224 -22.89 0.67 23.18
C TYR A 224 -23.12 0.76 21.67
N VAL A 225 -24.39 0.70 21.25
CA VAL A 225 -24.80 0.57 19.85
C VAL A 225 -24.29 1.73 18.99
N ASP A 226 -24.29 2.96 19.52
CA ASP A 226 -23.79 4.13 18.78
C ASP A 226 -22.28 4.05 18.54
N SER A 227 -21.50 3.71 19.57
CA SER A 227 -20.06 3.46 19.44
C SER A 227 -19.76 2.30 18.49
N PHE A 228 -20.57 1.24 18.51
CA PHE A 228 -20.47 0.15 17.55
C PHE A 228 -20.72 0.63 16.12
N ASN A 229 -21.75 1.43 15.89
CA ASN A 229 -22.08 1.96 14.56
C ASN A 229 -20.96 2.84 14.00
N LEU A 230 -20.31 3.65 14.86
CA LEU A 230 -19.10 4.39 14.49
C LEU A 230 -18.01 3.44 14.03
N VAL A 231 -17.63 2.43 14.82
CA VAL A 231 -16.57 1.48 14.44
C VAL A 231 -16.94 0.69 13.19
N ARG A 232 -18.22 0.27 13.06
CA ARG A 232 -18.73 -0.52 11.93
C ARG A 232 -18.53 0.19 10.60
N ALA A 233 -18.64 1.52 10.56
CA ALA A 233 -18.43 2.32 9.35
C ALA A 233 -17.00 2.22 8.77
N HIS A 234 -16.03 1.78 9.58
CA HIS A 234 -14.62 1.63 9.19
C HIS A 234 -14.21 0.16 9.00
N LEU A 235 -15.15 -0.77 9.12
CA LEU A 235 -14.88 -2.18 8.83
C LEU A 235 -14.84 -2.42 7.32
N THR A 236 -14.01 -3.36 6.88
CA THR A 236 -14.08 -3.85 5.50
C THR A 236 -15.41 -4.55 5.27
N ARG A 237 -15.84 -4.67 4.01
CA ARG A 237 -17.08 -5.40 3.66
C ARG A 237 -17.10 -6.82 4.24
N GLU A 238 -15.96 -7.51 4.18
CA GLU A 238 -15.81 -8.87 4.72
C GLU A 238 -15.90 -8.90 6.25
N GLN A 239 -15.33 -7.91 6.93
CA GLN A 239 -15.43 -7.80 8.38
C GLN A 239 -16.87 -7.49 8.79
N ALA A 240 -17.50 -6.48 8.16
CA ALA A 240 -18.87 -6.06 8.48
C ALA A 240 -19.89 -7.21 8.32
N ALA A 241 -19.72 -8.05 7.28
CA ALA A 241 -20.59 -9.21 7.04
C ALA A 241 -20.54 -10.27 8.16
N ARG A 242 -19.52 -10.27 9.02
CA ARG A 242 -19.41 -11.21 10.16
C ARG A 242 -20.16 -10.72 11.40
N PHE A 243 -20.53 -9.45 11.44
CA PHE A 243 -21.14 -8.78 12.60
C PHE A 243 -22.48 -8.09 12.25
N SER A 244 -23.05 -8.43 11.09
CA SER A 244 -24.35 -7.98 10.60
C SER A 244 -25.51 -8.74 11.23
#